data_AF-A0A4S4E7L4-F1
#
_entry.id   AF-A0A4S4E7L4-F1
#
_cell.length_a   1.000
_cell.length_b   1.000
_cell.length_c   1.000
_cell.angle_alpha   90.00
_cell.angle_beta   90.00
_cell.angle_gamma   90.00
#
_symmetry.space_group_name_H-M   'P 1'
#
loop_
_entity.id
_entity.type
_entity.pdbx_description
1 polymer ?
#
loop_
_entity_poly.entity_id
_entity_poly.type
_entity_poly.pdbx_seq_one_letter_code
_entity_poly.pdbx_strand_id
1 'polypeptide(L)'
;MEKLVSSWFSIRTIPEGYIFPPDIRPGKLIVPLCKTIPVIDLSMAEARDRNIIIKKVLNASQEFGFFQLINHGVSENLMDETMDLFKEFFDMPADDKASVYSDDPSHLRRLFTSSYNYGHEEHKQKKWPFAGYNGGQIGAKTSGIASRTYQQCS
;
A
#
# COMPACT_ATOMS: atom_id res chain seq x y z
N MET A 1 -16.34 -11.28 17.04
CA MET A 1 -14.92 -10.87 17.14
C MET A 1 -13.94 -11.97 16.77
N GLU A 2 -14.26 -13.26 16.99
CA GLU A 2 -13.39 -14.40 16.66
C GLU A 2 -12.89 -14.45 15.20
N LYS A 3 -13.61 -13.84 14.26
CA LYS A 3 -13.27 -13.84 12.83
C LYS A 3 -12.29 -12.73 12.41
N LEU A 4 -12.07 -11.72 13.26
CA LEU A 4 -11.24 -10.55 12.91
C LEU A 4 -9.76 -10.75 13.30
N VAL A 5 -9.47 -11.74 14.15
CA VAL A 5 -8.16 -11.92 14.78
C VAL A 5 -7.74 -13.38 14.79
N SER A 6 -8.17 -14.17 13.79
CA SER A 6 -7.71 -15.55 13.67
C SER A 6 -6.23 -15.55 13.36
N SER A 7 -5.41 -15.91 14.36
CA SER A 7 -3.99 -16.19 14.16
C SER A 7 -3.85 -17.27 13.10
N TRP A 8 -3.32 -16.88 11.93
CA TRP A 8 -3.15 -17.74 10.77
C TRP A 8 -2.29 -18.98 11.08
N PHE A 9 -1.52 -18.96 12.18
CA PHE A 9 -0.67 -20.06 12.59
C PHE A 9 -1.45 -21.28 13.10
N SER A 10 -2.68 -21.09 13.59
CA SER A 10 -3.49 -22.18 14.16
C SER A 10 -4.36 -22.93 13.13
N ILE A 11 -4.35 -22.51 11.86
CA ILE A 11 -5.17 -23.12 10.80
C ILE A 11 -4.31 -24.01 9.87
N ARG A 12 -4.72 -25.27 9.70
CA ARG A 12 -4.05 -26.24 8.81
C ARG A 12 -4.36 -26.02 7.33
N THR A 13 -5.43 -25.30 7.03
CA THR A 13 -5.95 -25.06 5.68
C THR A 13 -6.40 -23.61 5.56
N ILE A 14 -6.09 -22.97 4.42
CA ILE A 14 -6.53 -21.60 4.13
C ILE A 14 -8.06 -21.57 4.06
N PRO A 15 -8.76 -20.65 4.75
CA PRO A 15 -10.21 -20.57 4.67
C PRO A 15 -10.66 -20.19 3.25
N GLU A 16 -11.78 -20.73 2.81
CA GLU A 16 -12.28 -20.59 1.44
C GLU A 16 -12.40 -19.13 0.98
N GLY A 17 -12.80 -18.21 1.87
CA GLY A 17 -12.91 -16.77 1.57
C GLY A 17 -11.58 -16.05 1.28
N TYR A 18 -10.43 -16.66 1.57
CA TYR A 18 -9.11 -16.14 1.22
C TYR A 18 -8.57 -16.77 -0.08
N ILE A 19 -9.27 -17.76 -0.64
CA ILE A 19 -8.91 -18.41 -1.89
C ILE A 19 -9.56 -17.63 -3.04
N PHE A 20 -8.76 -16.98 -3.87
CA PHE A 20 -9.27 -16.32 -5.08
C PHE A 20 -10.01 -17.32 -6.00
N PRO A 21 -11.13 -16.93 -6.63
CA PRO A 21 -11.75 -17.68 -7.73
C PRO A 21 -10.74 -18.05 -8.83
N PRO A 22 -10.81 -19.26 -9.42
CA PRO A 22 -9.81 -19.73 -10.39
C PRO A 22 -9.54 -18.78 -11.56
N ASP A 23 -10.57 -18.07 -12.02
CA ASP A 23 -10.55 -17.11 -13.12
C ASP A 23 -9.76 -15.82 -12.84
N ILE A 24 -9.59 -15.46 -11.55
CA ILE A 24 -8.81 -14.28 -11.13
C ILE A 24 -7.56 -14.62 -10.35
N ARG A 25 -7.26 -15.91 -10.14
CA ARG A 25 -5.98 -16.32 -9.56
C ARG A 25 -4.86 -15.81 -10.46
N PRO A 26 -3.82 -15.16 -9.90
CA PRO A 26 -2.63 -14.87 -10.68
C PRO A 26 -2.05 -16.21 -11.14
N GLY A 27 -2.23 -16.51 -12.43
CA GLY A 27 -1.68 -17.72 -13.05
C GLY A 27 -0.15 -17.66 -13.14
N LYS A 28 0.44 -18.48 -14.00
CA LYS A 28 1.86 -18.37 -14.34
C LYS A 28 2.08 -17.15 -15.24
N LEU A 29 2.06 -15.97 -14.64
CA LEU A 29 2.39 -14.72 -15.30
C LEU A 29 3.90 -14.72 -15.55
N ILE A 30 4.31 -14.76 -16.81
CA ILE A 30 5.64 -14.30 -17.20
C ILE A 30 5.58 -12.78 -17.10
N VAL A 31 5.69 -12.26 -15.89
CA VAL A 31 5.90 -10.84 -15.68
C VAL A 31 7.26 -10.51 -16.30
N PRO A 32 7.34 -9.54 -17.23
CA PRO A 32 8.64 -9.01 -17.62
C PRO A 32 9.34 -8.61 -16.32
N LEU A 33 10.56 -9.11 -16.10
CA LEU A 33 11.35 -8.66 -14.96
C LEU A 33 11.47 -7.15 -15.09
N CYS A 34 10.75 -6.40 -14.24
CA CYS A 34 10.75 -4.95 -14.31
C CYS A 34 12.20 -4.48 -14.13
N LYS A 35 12.62 -3.56 -15.00
CA LYS A 35 13.80 -2.75 -14.76
C LYS A 35 13.60 -2.07 -13.40
N THR A 36 14.66 -2.08 -12.59
CA THR A 36 14.72 -1.65 -11.18
C THR A 36 13.74 -0.53 -10.84
N ILE A 37 12.97 -0.68 -9.75
CA ILE A 37 12.09 0.37 -9.23
C ILE A 37 12.87 1.69 -9.11
N PRO A 38 12.35 2.83 -9.59
CA PRO A 38 13.06 4.10 -9.48
C PRO A 38 13.37 4.44 -8.02
N VAL A 39 14.64 4.78 -7.75
CA VAL A 39 15.09 5.29 -6.44
C VAL A 39 15.43 6.78 -6.62
N ILE A 40 14.81 7.64 -5.80
CA ILE A 40 14.99 9.09 -5.85
C ILE A 40 15.66 9.57 -4.57
N ASP A 41 16.82 10.20 -4.74
CA ASP A 41 17.58 10.83 -3.66
C ASP A 41 17.08 12.26 -3.41
N LEU A 42 16.65 12.53 -2.17
CA LEU A 42 16.15 13.83 -1.74
C LEU A 42 17.19 14.70 -1.02
N SER A 43 18.44 14.24 -0.86
CA SER A 43 19.51 15.04 -0.24
C SER A 43 19.73 16.41 -0.90
N MET A 44 19.44 16.52 -2.20
CA MET A 44 19.61 17.74 -2.99
C MET A 44 18.33 18.59 -3.12
N ALA A 45 17.24 18.24 -2.42
CA ALA A 45 15.95 18.92 -2.54
C ALA A 45 15.97 20.36 -2.02
N GLU A 46 16.87 20.67 -1.08
CA GLU A 46 17.04 22.01 -0.50
C GLU A 46 17.96 22.91 -1.34
N ALA A 47 18.66 22.34 -2.33
CA ALA A 47 19.60 23.05 -3.18
C ALA A 47 18.96 23.60 -4.47
N ARG A 48 19.77 24.23 -5.33
CA ARG A 48 19.36 24.75 -6.66
C ARG A 48 18.76 23.68 -7.59
N ASP A 49 18.91 22.40 -7.25
CA ASP A 49 18.53 21.25 -8.05
C ASP A 49 17.10 20.71 -7.76
N ARG A 50 16.30 21.44 -6.97
CA ARG A 50 14.90 21.07 -6.68
C ARG A 50 14.07 20.74 -7.92
N ASN A 51 14.27 21.48 -9.02
CA ASN A 51 13.57 21.23 -10.28
C ASN A 51 13.92 19.86 -10.91
N ILE A 52 15.13 19.35 -10.69
CA ILE A 52 15.56 18.04 -11.19
C ILE A 52 14.83 16.94 -10.42
N ILE A 53 14.73 17.07 -9.10
CA ILE A 53 14.03 16.10 -8.23
C ILE A 53 12.54 16.08 -8.57
N ILE A 54 11.90 17.25 -8.74
CA ILE A 54 10.50 17.32 -9.16
C ILE A 54 10.29 16.58 -10.48
N LYS A 55 11.17 16.78 -11.47
CA LYS A 55 11.10 16.06 -12.75
C LYS A 55 11.26 14.55 -12.57
N LYS A 56 12.18 14.09 -11.72
CA LYS A 56 12.35 12.65 -11.41
C LYS A 56 11.09 12.05 -10.79
N VAL A 57 10.48 12.74 -9.82
CA VAL A 57 9.23 12.31 -9.17
C VAL A 57 8.08 12.23 -10.18
N LEU A 58 7.94 13.25 -11.04
CA LEU A 58 6.90 13.28 -12.06
C LEU A 58 7.08 12.13 -13.07
N ASN A 59 8.29 11.93 -13.57
CA ASN A 59 8.59 10.86 -14.52
C ASN A 59 8.33 9.48 -13.92
N ALA A 60 8.82 9.23 -12.70
CA ALA A 60 8.59 7.96 -12.01
C ALA A 60 7.10 7.71 -11.73
N SER A 61 6.35 8.76 -11.35
CA SER A 61 4.90 8.68 -11.16
C SER A 61 4.16 8.36 -12.46
N GLN A 62 4.60 8.90 -13.60
CA GLN A 62 3.97 8.66 -14.90
C GLN A 62 4.32 7.29 -15.49
N GLU A 63 5.56 6.85 -15.34
CA GLU A 63 6.04 5.60 -15.95
C GLU A 63 5.74 4.37 -15.07
N PHE A 64 5.95 4.49 -13.75
CA PHE A 64 5.81 3.36 -12.82
C PHE A 64 4.58 3.46 -11.92
N GLY A 65 4.10 4.67 -11.62
CA GLY A 65 3.05 4.90 -10.63
C GLY A 65 3.52 4.80 -9.17
N PHE A 66 4.78 4.42 -8.94
CA PHE A 66 5.42 4.36 -7.62
C PHE A 66 6.95 4.45 -7.74
N PHE A 67 7.64 4.78 -6.64
CA PHE A 67 9.09 4.90 -6.54
C PHE A 67 9.55 4.78 -5.08
N GLN A 68 10.85 4.58 -4.86
CA GLN A 68 11.48 4.60 -3.55
C GLN A 68 12.17 5.94 -3.29
N LEU A 69 12.14 6.42 -2.06
CA LEU A 69 12.84 7.63 -1.62
C LEU A 69 14.00 7.26 -0.71
N ILE A 70 15.15 7.91 -0.90
CA ILE A 70 16.30 7.87 0.02
C ILE A 70 16.68 9.29 0.44
N ASN A 71 17.34 9.42 1.58
CA ASN A 71 17.74 10.72 2.15
C ASN A 71 16.54 11.69 2.28
N HIS A 72 15.36 11.17 2.65
CA HIS A 72 14.12 11.96 2.78
C HIS A 72 14.06 12.82 4.05
N GLY A 73 15.09 12.80 4.89
CA GLY A 73 15.19 13.62 6.11
C GLY A 73 14.39 13.10 7.32
N VAL A 74 13.74 11.94 7.21
CA VAL A 74 13.10 11.28 8.36
C VAL A 74 14.15 10.41 9.04
N SER A 75 14.26 10.54 10.36
CA SER A 75 15.25 9.80 11.17
C SER A 75 15.02 8.29 11.08
N GLU A 76 16.11 7.53 10.95
CA GLU A 76 16.09 6.06 11.00
C GLU A 76 15.51 5.55 12.31
N ASN A 77 15.95 6.11 13.45
CA ASN A 77 15.41 5.76 14.77
C ASN A 77 13.89 5.93 14.85
N LEU A 78 13.33 7.00 14.28
CA LEU A 78 11.89 7.22 14.27
C LEU A 78 11.16 6.16 13.44
N MET A 79 11.74 5.74 12.31
CA MET A 79 11.18 4.66 11.49
C MET A 79 11.20 3.33 12.25
N ASP A 80 12.30 3.02 12.93
CA ASP A 80 12.46 1.81 13.73
C ASP A 80 11.50 1.78 14.93
N GLU A 81 11.44 2.87 15.71
CA GLU A 81 10.49 3.02 16.82
C GLU A 81 9.03 2.87 16.35
N THR A 82 8.70 3.44 15.18
CA THR A 82 7.36 3.31 14.60
C THR A 82 7.05 1.86 14.22
N MET A 83 8.02 1.14 13.63
CA MET A 83 7.85 -0.27 13.30
C MET A 83 7.71 -1.14 14.54
N ASP A 84 8.44 -0.84 15.61
CA ASP A 84 8.34 -1.56 16.87
C ASP A 84 6.98 -1.32 17.55
N LEU A 85 6.50 -0.07 17.57
CA LEU A 85 5.13 0.24 18.04
C LEU A 85 4.05 -0.50 17.24
N PHE A 86 4.21 -0.64 15.92
CA PHE A 86 3.29 -1.43 15.11
C PHE A 86 3.31 -2.91 15.52
N LYS A 87 4.49 -3.50 15.74
CA LYS A 87 4.60 -4.90 16.19
C LYS A 87 3.91 -5.07 17.54
N GLU A 88 4.23 -4.21 18.51
CA GLU A 88 3.62 -4.23 19.84
C GLU A 88 2.09 -4.15 19.76
N PHE A 89 1.56 -3.20 18.97
CA PHE A 89 0.12 -3.06 18.78
C PHE A 89 -0.52 -4.31 18.18
N PHE A 90 0.07 -4.90 17.14
CA PHE A 90 -0.50 -6.09 16.50
C PHE A 90 -0.34 -7.37 17.34
N ASP A 91 0.62 -7.40 18.27
CA ASP A 91 0.80 -8.47 19.25
C ASP A 91 -0.18 -8.38 20.44
N MET A 92 -0.86 -7.24 20.63
CA MET A 92 -1.90 -7.10 21.66
C MET A 92 -3.07 -8.09 21.46
N PRO A 93 -3.78 -8.47 22.55
CA PRO A 93 -5.00 -9.26 22.48
C PRO A 93 -6.05 -8.69 21.52
N ALA A 94 -6.86 -9.60 20.97
CA ALA A 94 -7.96 -9.28 20.05
C ALA A 94 -8.94 -8.26 20.63
N ASP A 95 -9.30 -8.43 21.91
CA ASP A 95 -10.31 -7.61 22.59
C ASP A 95 -9.84 -6.16 22.75
N ASP A 96 -8.56 -5.95 23.04
CA ASP A 96 -7.99 -4.61 23.15
C ASP A 96 -7.99 -3.89 21.80
N LYS A 97 -7.65 -4.60 20.72
CA LYS A 97 -7.69 -4.08 19.34
C LYS A 97 -9.11 -3.83 18.83
N ALA A 98 -10.11 -4.56 19.34
CA ALA A 98 -11.49 -4.41 18.91
C ALA A 98 -12.07 -3.03 19.26
N SER A 99 -11.58 -2.40 20.33
CA SER A 99 -12.00 -1.05 20.74
C SER A 99 -11.70 0.04 19.70
N VAL A 100 -10.68 -0.18 18.87
CA VAL A 100 -10.26 0.75 17.80
C VAL A 100 -10.68 0.29 16.42
N TYR A 101 -11.34 -0.86 16.28
CA TYR A 101 -11.85 -1.33 14.99
C TYR A 101 -13.10 -0.54 14.58
N SER A 102 -13.16 -0.06 13.33
CA SER A 102 -14.35 0.62 12.82
C SER A 102 -14.35 0.69 11.28
N ASP A 103 -15.52 0.82 10.62
CA ASP A 103 -15.65 0.83 9.14
C ASP A 103 -16.08 2.21 8.54
N ASP A 104 -16.64 3.14 9.32
CA ASP A 104 -16.91 4.57 8.99
C ASP A 104 -15.68 5.54 8.79
N PRO A 105 -15.25 5.89 7.57
CA PRO A 105 -13.99 6.59 7.33
C PRO A 105 -13.80 7.95 8.06
N SER A 106 -14.83 8.50 8.71
CA SER A 106 -14.72 9.68 9.56
C SER A 106 -14.04 9.45 10.92
N HIS A 107 -13.87 8.19 11.37
CA HIS A 107 -13.13 7.89 12.59
C HIS A 107 -11.62 8.04 12.39
N LEU A 108 -11.03 9.05 13.03
CA LEU A 108 -9.62 9.43 12.89
C LEU A 108 -8.62 8.38 13.41
N ARG A 109 -9.02 7.52 14.36
CA ARG A 109 -8.15 6.54 15.01
C ARG A 109 -8.80 5.17 14.90
N ARG A 110 -8.45 4.46 13.85
CA ARG A 110 -9.14 3.24 13.47
C ARG A 110 -8.19 2.18 12.96
N LEU A 111 -8.46 0.96 13.39
CA LEU A 111 -8.05 -0.26 12.72
C LEU A 111 -9.13 -0.71 11.72
N PHE A 112 -8.71 -1.02 10.49
CA PHE A 112 -9.54 -1.68 9.48
C PHE A 112 -8.70 -2.77 8.81
N THR A 113 -9.32 -3.89 8.45
CA THR A 113 -8.60 -5.09 7.94
C THR A 113 -8.85 -5.38 6.47
N SER A 114 -9.74 -4.62 5.83
CA SER A 114 -10.09 -4.77 4.41
C SER A 114 -10.52 -3.44 3.79
N SER A 115 -10.49 -3.34 2.46
CA SER A 115 -11.16 -2.23 1.78
C SER A 115 -12.67 -2.28 2.05
N TYR A 116 -13.31 -1.11 2.13
CA TYR A 116 -14.76 -0.96 2.38
C TYR A 116 -15.62 -1.77 1.38
N ASN A 117 -15.05 -2.12 0.22
CA ASN A 117 -15.75 -2.79 -0.86
C ASN A 117 -15.25 -4.22 -1.12
N TYR A 118 -14.47 -4.86 -0.25
CA TYR A 118 -13.89 -6.18 -0.55
C TYR A 118 -14.93 -7.24 -1.00
N GLY A 119 -16.16 -7.22 -0.46
CA GLY A 119 -17.24 -8.13 -0.86
C GLY A 119 -18.02 -7.74 -2.12
N HIS A 120 -17.88 -6.50 -2.61
CA HIS A 120 -18.58 -5.96 -3.78
C HIS A 120 -17.63 -5.47 -4.89
N GLU A 121 -16.32 -5.60 -4.69
CA GLU A 121 -15.32 -5.32 -5.69
C GLU A 121 -15.44 -6.36 -6.79
N GLU A 122 -16.10 -6.00 -7.89
CA GLU A 122 -15.91 -6.69 -9.15
C GLU A 122 -14.40 -6.68 -9.42
N HIS A 123 -13.78 -7.86 -9.40
CA HIS A 123 -12.36 -8.10 -9.69
C HIS A 123 -12.04 -7.88 -11.19
N LYS A 124 -12.56 -6.80 -11.77
CA LYS A 124 -12.14 -6.33 -13.07
C LYS A 124 -10.70 -5.83 -12.91
N GLN A 125 -9.81 -6.35 -13.74
CA GLN A 125 -8.49 -5.77 -13.98
C GLN A 125 -8.70 -4.33 -14.49
N LYS A 126 -8.93 -3.38 -13.58
CA LYS A 126 -9.06 -1.96 -13.94
C LYS A 126 -7.68 -1.50 -14.38
N LYS A 127 -7.48 -1.44 -15.69
CA LYS A 127 -6.33 -0.73 -16.27
C LYS A 127 -6.37 0.69 -15.73
N TRP A 128 -5.24 1.14 -15.18
CA TRP A 128 -5.11 2.50 -14.70
C TRP A 128 -5.44 3.48 -15.83
N PRO A 129 -6.47 4.32 -15.71
CA PRO A 129 -6.70 5.35 -16.71
C PRO A 129 -5.70 6.47 -16.40
N PHE A 130 -4.47 6.35 -16.91
CA PHE A 130 -3.60 7.52 -17.03
C PHE A 130 -4.18 8.37 -18.17
N ALA A 131 -5.27 9.08 -17.90
CA ALA A 131 -5.75 10.13 -18.78
C ALA A 131 -4.75 11.29 -18.70
N GLY A 132 -4.28 11.73 -19.87
CA GLY A 132 -3.31 12.81 -20.00
C GLY A 132 -3.70 14.07 -19.23
N TYR A 133 -2.71 14.71 -18.64
CA TYR A 133 -2.84 15.93 -17.86
C TYR A 133 -3.18 17.11 -18.79
N ASN A 134 -4.38 17.70 -18.65
CA ASN A 134 -4.67 19.06 -19.08
C ASN A 134 -5.01 19.88 -17.84
N GLY A 135 -4.30 21.00 -17.67
CA GLY A 135 -4.21 21.74 -16.41
C GLY A 135 -5.54 22.07 -15.75
N GLY A 136 -5.61 21.81 -14.44
CA GLY A 136 -6.68 22.28 -13.57
C GLY A 136 -7.12 21.24 -12.53
N GLN A 137 -6.83 21.51 -11.26
CA GLN A 137 -7.33 20.86 -10.04
C GLN A 137 -6.83 19.44 -9.71
N ILE A 138 -6.06 19.37 -8.63
CA ILE A 138 -5.65 18.13 -7.95
C ILE A 138 -6.80 17.59 -7.10
N GLY A 139 -7.62 16.71 -7.67
CA GLY A 139 -8.49 15.83 -6.88
C GLY A 139 -7.79 14.51 -6.63
N ALA A 140 -7.14 14.34 -5.48
CA ALA A 140 -6.59 13.06 -5.07
C ALA A 140 -7.76 12.10 -4.78
N LYS A 141 -8.21 11.35 -5.77
CA LYS A 141 -9.02 10.15 -5.52
C LYS A 141 -8.08 9.06 -5.03
N THR A 142 -7.90 8.98 -3.71
CA THR A 142 -7.25 7.85 -3.07
C THR A 142 -8.18 6.63 -3.20
N SER A 143 -8.18 5.98 -4.36
CA SER A 143 -8.72 4.63 -4.48
C SER A 143 -7.71 3.68 -3.85
N GLY A 144 -8.07 3.12 -2.69
CA GLY A 144 -7.24 2.18 -1.93
C GLY A 144 -6.86 0.95 -2.75
N ILE A 145 -5.65 0.96 -3.29
CA ILE A 145 -4.94 -0.22 -3.80
C ILE A 145 -3.46 -0.03 -3.46
N ALA A 146 -3.15 0.10 -2.15
CA ALA A 146 -1.77 0.15 -1.68
C ALA A 146 -1.18 -1.25 -1.39
N SER A 147 -2.00 -2.31 -1.38
CA SER A 147 -1.56 -3.62 -0.89
C SER A 147 -1.01 -4.59 -1.95
N ARG A 148 -0.89 -4.21 -3.23
CA ARG A 148 -0.49 -5.17 -4.29
C ARG A 148 0.95 -5.09 -4.79
N THR A 149 1.79 -4.19 -4.29
CA THR A 149 3.15 -4.01 -4.82
C THR A 149 4.29 -4.35 -3.84
N TYR A 150 4.00 -4.69 -2.59
CA TYR A 150 5.05 -4.96 -1.61
C TYR A 150 5.72 -6.35 -1.73
N GLN A 151 5.25 -7.24 -2.61
CA GLN A 151 5.70 -8.63 -2.61
C GLN A 151 6.51 -9.06 -3.85
N GLN A 152 6.94 -8.12 -4.69
CA GLN A 152 7.60 -8.45 -5.97
C GLN A 152 8.99 -7.83 -6.17
N CYS A 153 9.58 -7.21 -5.14
CA CYS A 153 10.97 -6.78 -5.17
C CYS A 153 11.65 -7.11 -3.84
N SER A 154 12.03 -8.38 -3.69
CA SER A 154 13.08 -8.85 -2.79
C SER A 154 13.83 -9.97 -3.50
#